data_AF-A0A2D8G8L6-F1
#
_entry.id   AF-A0A2D8G8L6-F1
#
_cell.length_a   1.000
_cell.length_b   1.000
_cell.length_c   1.000
_cell.angle_alpha   90.00
_cell.angle_beta   90.00
_cell.angle_gamma   90.00
#
_symmetry.space_group_name_H-M   'P 1'
#
loop_
_entity.id
_entity.type
_entity.pdbx_description
1 polymer ?
#
loop_
_entity_poly.entity_id
_entity_poly.type
_entity_poly.pdbx_seq_one_letter_code
_entity_poly.pdbx_strand_id
1 'polypeptide(L)'
;MFNDLQSALKQAGAAMGASELHGLLTAHAAKSGYDEFGAQLAINAWLDIESPSAELRQRVKTLAEATRDQVAPYAEYDLLIVLPAEDAPLNEQLFELTCWCAGFLSGLGET
;
A
#
# COMPACT_ATOMS: atom_id res chain seq x y z
N MET A 1 10.03 0.54 -7.74
CA MET A 1 8.70 0.65 -7.07
C MET A 1 8.83 1.07 -5.61
N PHE A 2 9.39 0.24 -4.71
CA PHE A 2 9.52 0.60 -3.29
C PHE A 2 10.21 1.96 -3.08
N ASN A 3 11.46 2.13 -3.55
CA ASN A 3 12.21 3.38 -3.37
C ASN A 3 11.48 4.61 -3.93
N ASP A 4 10.82 4.46 -5.09
CA ASP A 4 10.11 5.55 -5.76
C ASP A 4 8.88 5.97 -4.95
N LEU A 5 8.07 5.00 -4.51
CA LEU A 5 6.88 5.25 -3.70
C LEU A 5 7.24 5.77 -2.32
N GLN A 6 8.24 5.16 -1.67
CA GLN A 6 8.76 5.58 -0.36
C GLN A 6 9.23 7.04 -0.40
N SER A 7 9.96 7.42 -1.45
CA SER A 7 10.42 8.79 -1.65
C SER A 7 9.25 9.75 -1.88
N ALA A 8 8.27 9.37 -2.72
CA ALA A 8 7.10 10.20 -3.01
C ALA A 8 6.23 10.44 -1.76
N LEU A 9 5.98 9.40 -0.97
CA LEU A 9 5.24 9.49 0.29
C LEU A 9 5.94 10.40 1.30
N LYS A 10 7.25 10.20 1.48
CA LYS A 10 8.07 11.01 2.37
C LYS A 10 8.09 12.49 1.94
N GLN A 11 8.25 12.77 0.66
CA GLN A 11 8.24 14.13 0.12
C GLN A 11 6.88 14.82 0.28
N ALA A 12 5.79 14.05 0.21
CA ALA A 12 4.45 14.55 0.42
C ALA A 12 4.08 14.70 1.91
N GLY A 13 4.94 14.27 2.84
CA GLY A 13 4.71 14.36 4.27
C GLY A 13 3.81 13.26 4.85
N ALA A 14 3.63 12.14 4.14
CA ALA A 14 2.89 11.01 4.67
C ALA A 14 3.56 10.44 5.94
N ALA A 15 2.76 10.05 6.93
CA ALA A 15 3.24 9.42 8.15
C ALA A 15 3.68 7.96 7.94
N MET A 16 3.12 7.28 6.94
CA MET A 16 3.37 5.87 6.63
C MET A 16 4.33 5.66 5.46
N GLY A 17 4.98 4.50 5.46
CA GLY A 17 5.87 4.05 4.39
C GLY A 17 5.16 3.31 3.25
N ALA A 18 5.91 2.99 2.21
CA ALA A 18 5.42 2.28 1.03
C ALA A 18 4.92 0.87 1.37
N SER A 19 5.65 0.14 2.21
CA SER A 19 5.28 -1.22 2.61
C SER A 19 4.03 -1.22 3.47
N GLU A 20 3.93 -0.31 4.43
CA GLU A 20 2.74 -0.15 5.29
C GLU A 20 1.49 0.21 4.48
N LEU A 21 1.58 1.18 3.57
CA LEU A 21 0.50 1.54 2.66
C LEU A 21 0.08 0.34 1.80
N HIS A 22 1.02 -0.43 1.27
CA HIS A 22 0.70 -1.63 0.49
C HIS A 22 0.00 -2.70 1.34
N GLY A 23 0.35 -2.82 2.62
CA GLY A 23 -0.35 -3.68 3.57
C GLY A 23 -1.83 -3.29 3.70
N LEU A 24 -2.12 -2.00 3.91
CA LEU A 24 -3.48 -1.46 3.99
C LEU A 24 -4.27 -1.72 2.70
N LEU A 25 -3.66 -1.44 1.54
CA LEU A 25 -4.26 -1.70 0.23
C LEU A 25 -4.58 -3.18 0.04
N THR A 26 -3.68 -4.07 0.42
CA THR A 26 -3.88 -5.52 0.33
C THR A 26 -5.04 -5.97 1.20
N ALA A 27 -5.09 -5.51 2.46
CA ALA A 27 -6.16 -5.85 3.37
C ALA A 27 -7.52 -5.36 2.85
N HIS A 28 -7.58 -4.13 2.34
CA HIS A 28 -8.80 -3.56 1.78
C HIS A 28 -9.26 -4.30 0.52
N ALA A 29 -8.34 -4.66 -0.37
CA ALA A 29 -8.64 -5.44 -1.57
C ALA A 29 -9.10 -6.88 -1.26
N ALA A 30 -8.60 -7.47 -0.18
CA ALA A 30 -9.00 -8.80 0.28
C ALA A 30 -10.38 -8.83 0.97
N LYS A 31 -10.96 -7.67 1.32
CA LYS A 31 -12.32 -7.61 1.90
C LYS A 31 -13.36 -8.00 0.85
N SER A 32 -14.39 -8.73 1.28
CA SER A 32 -15.54 -9.03 0.42
C SER A 32 -16.27 -7.74 0.06
N GLY A 33 -16.57 -7.56 -1.23
CA GLY A 33 -17.33 -6.40 -1.72
C GLY A 33 -16.49 -5.12 -1.91
N TYR A 34 -15.25 -5.24 -2.39
CA TYR A 34 -14.40 -4.11 -2.77
C TYR A 34 -15.18 -3.03 -3.55
N ASP A 35 -15.13 -1.80 -3.05
CA ASP A 35 -15.73 -0.62 -3.65
C ASP A 35 -14.63 0.38 -4.01
N GLU A 36 -14.55 0.77 -5.29
CA GLU A 36 -13.51 1.69 -5.77
C GLU A 36 -13.63 3.08 -5.12
N PHE A 37 -14.86 3.55 -4.86
CA PHE A 37 -15.06 4.84 -4.22
C PHE A 37 -14.63 4.80 -2.75
N GLY A 38 -15.05 3.78 -2.01
CA GLY A 38 -14.62 3.52 -0.64
C GLY A 38 -13.11 3.36 -0.52
N ALA A 39 -12.48 2.65 -1.44
CA ALA A 39 -11.02 2.50 -1.49
C ALA A 39 -10.32 3.86 -1.66
N GLN A 40 -10.83 4.73 -2.56
CA GLN A 40 -10.26 6.05 -2.76
C GLN A 40 -10.42 6.95 -1.52
N LEU A 41 -11.55 6.85 -0.80
CA LEU A 41 -11.77 7.57 0.45
C LEU A 41 -10.82 7.09 1.54
N ALA A 42 -10.67 5.77 1.69
CA ALA A 42 -9.77 5.15 2.65
C ALA A 42 -8.30 5.54 2.37
N ILE A 43 -7.87 5.49 1.11
CA ILE A 43 -6.53 5.94 0.69
C ILE A 43 -6.26 7.39 1.11
N ASN A 44 -7.22 8.28 0.89
CA ASN A 44 -7.05 9.69 1.28
C ASN A 44 -6.93 9.84 2.81
N ALA A 45 -7.70 9.06 3.57
CA ALA A 45 -7.64 9.06 5.04
C ALA A 45 -6.31 8.48 5.55
N TRP A 46 -5.83 7.38 4.98
CA TRP A 46 -4.55 6.75 5.36
C TRP A 46 -3.35 7.63 5.05
N LEU A 47 -3.34 8.27 3.88
CA LEU A 47 -2.26 9.17 3.50
C LEU A 47 -2.18 10.37 4.44
N ASP A 48 -3.32 10.87 4.93
CA ASP A 48 -3.45 12.03 5.83
C ASP A 48 -2.64 13.24 5.34
N ILE A 49 -2.68 13.47 4.03
CA ILE A 49 -2.05 14.61 3.35
C ILE A 49 -3.14 15.55 2.87
N GLU A 50 -3.09 16.82 3.28
CA GLU A 50 -4.10 17.83 2.95
C GLU A 50 -4.26 18.05 1.42
N SER A 51 -3.17 17.95 0.66
CA SER A 51 -3.18 18.14 -0.80
C SER A 51 -2.06 17.35 -1.48
N PRO A 52 -2.22 16.02 -1.67
CA PRO A 52 -1.22 15.21 -2.35
C PRO A 52 -1.06 15.68 -3.81
N SER A 53 0.12 15.47 -4.40
CA SER A 53 0.31 15.78 -5.82
C SER A 53 -0.55 14.86 -6.70
N ALA A 54 -0.91 15.29 -7.90
CA ALA A 54 -1.62 14.45 -8.86
C ALA A 54 -0.84 13.18 -9.20
N GLU A 55 0.49 13.29 -9.23
CA GLU A 55 1.39 12.18 -9.48
C GLU A 55 1.37 11.15 -8.34
N LEU A 56 1.41 11.58 -7.07
CA LEU A 56 1.29 10.67 -5.93
C LEU A 56 -0.06 9.96 -5.94
N ARG A 57 -1.16 10.70 -6.19
CA ARG A 57 -2.49 10.10 -6.31
C ARG A 57 -2.53 9.01 -7.38
N GLN A 58 -2.00 9.31 -8.57
CA GLN A 58 -2.00 8.33 -9.66
C GLN A 58 -1.15 7.10 -9.32
N ARG A 59 0.00 7.27 -8.67
CA ARG A 59 0.87 6.16 -8.25
C ARG A 59 0.17 5.26 -7.23
N VAL A 60 -0.44 5.84 -6.20
CA VAL A 60 -1.17 5.05 -5.19
C VAL A 60 -2.40 4.37 -5.79
N LYS A 61 -3.15 5.06 -6.67
CA LYS A 61 -4.27 4.45 -7.39
C LYS A 61 -3.82 3.26 -8.24
N THR A 62 -2.74 3.41 -9.01
CA THR A 62 -2.20 2.33 -9.86
C THR A 62 -1.74 1.14 -9.00
N LEU A 63 -1.12 1.40 -7.85
CA LEU A 63 -0.75 0.34 -6.91
C LEU A 63 -1.99 -0.36 -6.36
N ALA A 64 -3.01 0.39 -5.93
CA ALA A 64 -4.26 -0.16 -5.41
C ALA A 64 -4.96 -1.08 -6.41
N GLU A 65 -5.04 -0.66 -7.68
CA GLU A 65 -5.62 -1.45 -8.78
C GLU A 65 -4.81 -2.72 -9.03
N ALA A 66 -3.48 -2.63 -9.09
CA ALA A 66 -2.62 -3.80 -9.26
C ALA A 66 -2.74 -4.79 -8.11
N THR A 67 -2.73 -4.30 -6.86
CA THR A 67 -2.92 -5.13 -5.66
C THR A 67 -4.28 -5.82 -5.68
N ARG A 68 -5.35 -5.12 -6.05
CA ARG A 68 -6.70 -5.70 -6.19
C ARG A 68 -6.71 -6.86 -7.19
N ASP A 69 -6.09 -6.67 -8.35
CA ASP A 69 -6.06 -7.69 -9.38
C ASP A 69 -5.23 -8.91 -8.94
N GLN A 70 -4.16 -8.71 -8.15
CA GLN A 70 -3.32 -9.79 -7.60
C GLN A 70 -3.98 -10.60 -6.48
N VAL A 71 -4.93 -10.02 -5.73
CA VAL A 71 -5.63 -10.73 -4.64
C VAL A 71 -7.01 -11.26 -5.05
N ALA A 72 -7.41 -11.06 -6.30
CA ALA A 72 -8.69 -11.55 -6.81
C ALA A 72 -8.76 -13.09 -6.73
N PRO A 73 -9.97 -13.70 -6.54
CA PRO A 73 -10.11 -15.15 -6.35
C PRO A 73 -9.56 -16.03 -7.46
N TYR A 74 -9.38 -15.47 -8.67
CA TYR A 74 -8.87 -16.17 -9.85
C TYR A 74 -7.41 -15.82 -10.17
N ALA A 75 -6.75 -15.03 -9.33
CA ALA A 75 -5.35 -14.69 -9.50
C ALA A 75 -4.45 -15.91 -9.22
N GLU A 76 -3.36 -16.06 -9.97
CA GLU A 76 -2.44 -17.19 -9.88
C GLU A 76 -1.45 -17.09 -8.69
N TYR A 77 -1.87 -16.51 -7.57
CA TYR A 77 -1.04 -16.31 -6.36
C TYR A 77 0.20 -15.41 -6.57
N ASP A 78 0.08 -14.36 -7.38
CA ASP A 78 1.18 -13.46 -7.74
C ASP A 78 1.25 -12.17 -6.90
N LEU A 79 0.78 -12.18 -5.64
CA LEU A 79 0.90 -11.01 -4.78
C LEU A 79 2.37 -10.71 -4.52
N LEU A 80 2.86 -9.60 -5.09
CA LEU A 80 4.20 -9.10 -4.84
C LEU A 80 4.16 -8.04 -3.76
N ILE A 81 4.71 -8.36 -2.59
CA ILE A 81 4.81 -7.41 -1.49
C ILE A 81 5.79 -6.30 -1.86
N VAL A 82 5.37 -5.05 -1.67
CA VAL A 82 6.24 -3.88 -1.83
C VAL A 82 7.25 -3.85 -0.69
N LEU A 83 8.47 -4.28 -0.98
CA LEU A 83 9.62 -4.29 -0.07
C LEU A 83 10.84 -3.63 -0.75
N PRO A 84 11.89 -3.27 0.02
CA PRO A 84 13.19 -2.93 -0.54
C PRO A 84 13.69 -3.99 -1.53
N ALA A 85 14.63 -3.59 -2.40
CA ALA A 85 15.28 -4.52 -3.31
C ALA A 85 16.03 -5.63 -2.54
N GLU A 86 16.23 -6.79 -3.17
CA GLU A 86 16.82 -7.97 -2.51
C GLU A 86 18.25 -7.74 -2.01
N ASP A 87 18.97 -6.76 -2.60
CA ASP A 87 20.31 -6.35 -2.20
C ASP A 87 20.33 -5.34 -1.03
N ALA A 88 19.15 -4.87 -0.59
CA ALA A 88 19.04 -4.02 0.59
C ALA A 88 19.47 -4.80 1.86
N PRO A 89 20.02 -4.11 2.88
CA PRO A 89 20.38 -4.73 4.16
C PRO A 89 19.22 -5.54 4.76
N LEU A 90 19.51 -6.73 5.29
CA LEU A 90 18.47 -7.64 5.84
C LEU A 90 17.61 -6.96 6.92
N ASN A 91 18.22 -6.10 7.75
CA ASN A 91 17.50 -5.36 8.78
C ASN A 91 16.47 -4.37 8.18
N GLU A 92 16.75 -3.81 7.01
CA GLU A 92 15.83 -2.94 6.28
C GLU A 92 14.67 -3.76 5.70
N GLN A 93 14.97 -4.90 5.07
CA GLN A 93 13.94 -5.80 4.55
C GLN A 93 12.99 -6.30 5.66
N LEU A 94 13.53 -6.70 6.82
CA LEU A 94 12.72 -7.15 7.95
C LEU A 94 11.89 -6.03 8.57
N PHE A 95 12.44 -4.82 8.65
CA PHE A 95 11.71 -3.65 9.12
C PHE A 95 10.52 -3.36 8.22
N GLU A 96 10.74 -3.29 6.91
CA GLU A 96 9.69 -3.01 5.92
C GLU A 96 8.64 -4.11 5.83
N LEU A 97 9.03 -5.39 5.98
CA LEU A 97 8.08 -6.50 6.11
C LEU A 97 7.21 -6.35 7.37
N THR A 98 7.79 -5.90 8.48
CA THR A 98 7.04 -5.63 9.72
C THR A 98 6.04 -4.48 9.51
N CYS A 99 6.46 -3.41 8.82
CA CYS A 99 5.57 -2.32 8.44
C CYS A 99 4.42 -2.79 7.54
N TRP A 100 4.70 -3.65 6.55
CA TRP A 100 3.66 -4.25 5.71
C TRP A 100 2.64 -5.05 6.54
N CYS A 101 3.12 -5.90 7.45
CA CYS A 101 2.25 -6.66 8.36
C CYS A 101 1.40 -5.75 9.23
N ALA A 102 1.98 -4.65 9.76
CA ALA A 102 1.25 -3.67 10.57
C ALA A 102 0.11 -3.02 9.77
N GLY A 103 0.41 -2.55 8.55
CA GLY A 103 -0.59 -1.97 7.66
C GLY A 103 -1.70 -2.97 7.28
N PHE A 104 -1.33 -4.21 6.95
CA PHE A 104 -2.29 -5.26 6.62
C PHE A 104 -3.24 -5.57 7.78
N LEU A 105 -2.70 -5.75 8.99
CA LEU A 105 -3.51 -6.03 10.18
C LEU A 105 -4.40 -4.84 10.56
N SER A 106 -3.89 -3.61 10.44
CA SER A 106 -4.68 -2.39 10.64
C SER A 106 -5.85 -2.34 9.68
N GLY A 107 -5.59 -2.56 8.38
CA GLY A 107 -6.63 -2.51 7.34
C GLY A 107 -7.72 -3.57 7.52
N LEU A 108 -7.39 -4.76 8.02
CA LEU A 108 -8.39 -5.79 8.35
C LEU A 108 -9.31 -5.38 9.51
N GLY A 109 -8.78 -4.60 10.46
CA GLY A 109 -9.52 -4.13 11.63
C GLY A 109 -10.48 -2.96 11.37
N GLU A 110 -10.34 -2.29 10.22
CA GLU A 110 -11.24 -1.20 9.82
C GLU A 110 -12.63 -1.73 9.44
N THR A 111 -13.67 -1.23 10.10
CA THR A 111 -15.08 -1.57 9.89
C THR A 111 -15.79 -0.61 8.95
#